data_AF-A0A7W9JJE8-F1
#
_entry.id   AF-A0A7W9JJE8-F1
#
_cell.length_a   1.000
_cell.length_b   1.000
_cell.length_c   1.000
_cell.angle_alpha   90.00
_cell.angle_beta   90.00
_cell.angle_gamma   90.00
#
_symmetry.space_group_name_H-M   'P 1'
#
loop_
_entity.id
_entity.type
_entity.pdbx_description
1 polymer ?
#
loop_
_entity_poly.entity_id
_entity_poly.type
_entity_poly.pdbx_seq_one_letter_code
_entity_poly.pdbx_strand_id
1 'polypeptide(L)'
;MTDGGGAAVMHLAHGVPLLLSPTGHAVWDVLVGGRTPEDDLTAAPPSPLSEEAVAAETAAAFGLAPEDVAADVGAFLAMLEQHGVVVRVGGVLPRP
;
A
#
# COMPACT_ATOMS: atom_id res chain seq x y z
N MET A 1 -3.44 -26.41 -8.33
CA MET A 1 -4.17 -25.65 -7.30
C MET A 1 -3.14 -24.70 -6.71
N THR A 2 -2.99 -23.52 -7.31
CA THR A 2 -2.11 -22.48 -6.75
C THR A 2 -2.83 -21.94 -5.53
N ASP A 3 -2.19 -22.05 -4.38
CA ASP A 3 -2.71 -21.57 -3.10
C ASP A 3 -3.21 -20.13 -3.30
N GLY A 4 -4.52 -19.92 -3.15
CA GLY A 4 -5.16 -18.62 -3.31
C GLY A 4 -4.89 -17.74 -2.09
N GLY A 5 -3.61 -17.58 -1.75
CA GLY A 5 -3.14 -16.87 -0.58
C GLY A 5 -3.43 -15.39 -0.74
N GLY A 6 -4.61 -14.96 -0.29
CA GLY A 6 -4.89 -13.54 -0.12
C GLY A 6 -3.93 -12.96 0.92
N ALA A 7 -3.18 -11.93 0.55
CA ALA A 7 -2.39 -11.18 1.52
C ALA A 7 -3.32 -10.41 2.45
N ALA A 8 -2.98 -10.36 3.74
CA ALA A 8 -3.69 -9.56 4.72
C ALA A 8 -2.72 -8.57 5.36
N VAL A 9 -3.18 -7.33 5.54
CA VAL A 9 -2.42 -6.28 6.22
C VAL A 9 -3.17 -5.83 7.46
N MET A 10 -2.45 -5.56 8.55
CA MET A 10 -3.05 -5.24 9.82
C MET A 10 -2.14 -4.36 10.67
N HIS A 11 -2.71 -3.34 11.31
CA HIS A 11 -2.06 -2.70 12.44
C HIS A 11 -2.22 -3.58 13.69
N LEU A 12 -1.11 -4.13 14.21
CA LEU A 12 -1.14 -5.14 15.29
C LEU A 12 -1.85 -4.66 16.56
N ALA A 13 -1.75 -3.38 16.92
CA ALA A 13 -2.43 -2.86 18.11
C ALA A 13 -3.97 -2.76 17.95
N HIS A 14 -4.46 -2.68 16.70
CA HIS A 14 -5.89 -2.58 16.41
C HIS A 14 -6.51 -3.94 16.08
N GLY A 15 -5.70 -4.92 15.64
CA GLY A 15 -6.09 -6.34 15.59
C GLY A 15 -7.14 -6.72 14.54
N VAL A 16 -7.48 -5.82 13.61
CA VAL A 16 -8.44 -6.10 12.52
C VAL A 16 -7.70 -6.24 11.19
N PRO A 17 -7.62 -7.45 10.61
CA PRO A 17 -6.92 -7.66 9.34
C PRO A 17 -7.76 -7.18 8.16
N LEU A 18 -7.09 -6.52 7.21
CA LEU A 18 -7.63 -6.16 5.90
C LEU A 18 -7.17 -7.19 4.87
N LEU A 19 -8.11 -7.95 4.32
CA LEU A 19 -7.84 -8.87 3.22
C LEU A 19 -7.67 -8.06 1.93
N LEU A 20 -6.55 -8.27 1.24
CA LEU A 20 -6.26 -7.61 -0.01
C LEU A 20 -6.86 -8.37 -1.18
N SER A 21 -7.50 -7.65 -2.09
CA SER A 21 -7.80 -8.15 -3.43
C SER A 21 -6.49 -8.30 -4.23
N PRO A 22 -6.48 -8.99 -5.39
CA PRO A 22 -5.29 -9.06 -6.24
C PRO A 22 -4.72 -7.69 -6.61
N THR A 23 -5.58 -6.71 -6.88
CA THR A 23 -5.15 -5.32 -7.16
C THR A 23 -4.60 -4.64 -5.91
N GLY A 24 -5.24 -4.83 -4.75
CA GLY A 24 -4.74 -4.30 -3.48
C GLY A 24 -3.38 -4.90 -3.10
N HIS A 25 -3.13 -6.16 -3.47
CA HIS A 25 -1.84 -6.81 -3.30
C HIS A 25 -0.76 -6.16 -4.18
N ALA A 26 -1.05 -5.88 -5.45
CA ALA A 26 -0.10 -5.19 -6.32
C ALA A 26 0.26 -3.78 -5.80
N VAL A 27 -0.73 -3.02 -5.31
CA VAL A 27 -0.47 -1.71 -4.69
C VAL A 27 0.38 -1.87 -3.42
N TRP A 28 0.09 -2.88 -2.60
CA TRP A 28 0.87 -3.19 -1.41
C TRP A 28 2.33 -3.52 -1.73
N ASP A 29 2.57 -4.36 -2.74
CA ASP A 29 3.92 -4.76 -3.16
C ASP A 29 4.77 -3.56 -3.61
N VAL A 30 4.15 -2.58 -4.28
CA VAL A 30 4.79 -1.29 -4.62
C VAL A 30 5.18 -0.54 -3.35
N LEU A 31 4.27 -0.41 -2.38
CA LEU A 31 4.52 0.30 -1.12
C LEU A 31 5.64 -0.34 -0.30
N VAL A 32 5.69 -1.67 -0.24
CA VAL A 32 6.77 -2.39 0.43
C VAL A 32 8.00 -2.57 -0.46
N GLY A 33 7.98 -2.11 -1.72
CA GLY A 33 9.13 -2.19 -2.63
C GLY A 33 9.63 -3.62 -2.83
N GLY A 34 8.72 -4.59 -2.97
CA GLY A 34 9.04 -6.00 -3.19
C GLY A 34 9.58 -6.77 -1.97
N ARG A 35 9.51 -6.18 -0.77
CA ARG A 35 9.83 -6.88 0.49
C ARG A 35 8.77 -7.92 0.85
N THR A 36 9.23 -8.98 1.48
CA THR A 36 8.47 -10.14 1.92
C THR A 36 8.10 -10.04 3.40
N PRO A 37 7.18 -10.87 3.91
CA PRO A 37 6.86 -10.90 5.34
C PRO A 37 8.06 -11.18 6.27
N GLU A 38 9.12 -11.82 5.76
CA GLU A 38 10.36 -12.11 6.48
C GLU A 38 11.28 -10.88 6.61
N ASP A 39 11.09 -9.84 5.80
CA ASP A 39 11.88 -8.62 5.84
C ASP A 39 11.44 -7.70 6.98
N ASP A 40 12.40 -7.27 7.81
CA ASP A 40 12.13 -6.32 8.89
C ASP A 40 11.99 -4.89 8.34
N LEU A 41 10.74 -4.49 8.09
CA LEU A 41 10.39 -3.14 7.65
C LEU A 41 10.69 -2.05 8.69
N THR A 42 10.94 -2.39 9.95
CA THR A 42 11.31 -1.42 10.99
C THR A 42 12.81 -1.11 10.96
N ALA A 43 13.64 -2.12 10.69
CA ALA A 43 15.08 -1.97 10.55
C ALA A 43 15.47 -1.30 9.21
N ALA A 44 14.71 -1.57 8.15
CA ALA A 44 14.91 -0.99 6.82
C ALA A 44 13.57 -0.50 6.25
N PRO A 45 13.12 0.71 6.63
CA PRO A 45 11.82 1.21 6.21
C PRO A 45 11.75 1.49 4.70
N PRO A 46 10.57 1.32 4.07
CA PRO A 46 10.37 1.73 2.68
C PRO A 46 10.62 3.22 2.49
N SER A 47 11.21 3.57 1.34
CA SER A 47 11.27 4.96 0.93
C SER A 47 9.85 5.47 0.66
N PRO A 48 9.47 6.66 1.16
CA PRO A 48 8.17 7.25 0.85
C PRO A 48 8.00 7.43 -0.66
N LEU A 49 6.80 7.12 -1.16
CA LEU A 49 6.40 7.31 -2.55
C LEU A 49 5.30 8.37 -2.63
N SER A 50 5.24 9.09 -3.76
CA SER A 50 4.07 9.92 -4.06
C SER A 50 2.92 9.06 -4.55
N GLU A 51 1.69 9.55 -4.43
CA GLU A 51 0.49 8.84 -4.88
C GLU A 51 0.54 8.58 -6.41
N GLU A 52 1.07 9.54 -7.17
CA GLU A 52 1.28 9.41 -8.61
C GLU A 52 2.30 8.32 -8.95
N ALA A 53 3.38 8.20 -8.17
CA ALA A 53 4.38 7.15 -8.36
C ALA A 53 3.78 5.76 -8.09
N VAL A 54 3.01 5.62 -7.00
CA VAL A 54 2.31 4.37 -6.68
C VAL A 54 1.33 3.99 -7.79
N ALA A 55 0.56 4.95 -8.30
CA ALA A 55 -0.36 4.70 -9.42
C ALA A 55 0.38 4.28 -10.70
N ALA A 56 1.49 4.94 -11.03
CA ALA A 56 2.29 4.61 -12.21
C ALA A 56 2.88 3.19 -12.14
N GLU A 57 3.47 2.81 -11.01
CA GLU A 57 4.04 1.47 -10.83
C GLU A 57 2.96 0.38 -10.80
N THR A 58 1.82 0.66 -10.14
CA THR A 58 0.68 -0.25 -10.12
C THR A 58 0.14 -0.46 -11.54
N ALA A 59 -0.07 0.62 -12.30
CA ALA A 59 -0.55 0.53 -13.69
C ALA A 59 0.41 -0.28 -14.57
N ALA A 60 1.72 -0.07 -14.41
CA ALA A 60 2.75 -0.80 -15.14
C ALA A 60 2.67 -2.31 -14.89
N ALA A 61 2.37 -2.76 -13.67
CA ALA A 61 2.21 -4.17 -13.34
C ALA A 61 1.06 -4.86 -14.10
N PHE A 62 0.04 -4.10 -14.52
CA PHE A 62 -1.12 -4.59 -15.26
C PHE A 62 -1.12 -4.19 -16.75
N GLY A 63 -0.12 -3.44 -17.22
CA GLY A 63 -0.07 -2.92 -18.58
C GLY A 63 -1.16 -1.87 -18.88
N LEU A 64 -1.55 -1.09 -17.88
CA LEU A 64 -2.57 -0.03 -17.96
C LEU A 64 -1.92 1.37 -17.98
N ALA A 65 -2.73 2.39 -18.27
CA ALA A 65 -2.30 3.78 -18.11
C ALA A 65 -2.47 4.24 -16.64
N PRO A 66 -1.56 5.06 -16.09
CA PRO A 66 -1.67 5.53 -14.70
C PRO A 66 -2.99 6.24 -14.37
N GLU A 67 -3.53 7.01 -15.32
CA GLU A 67 -4.79 7.73 -15.18
C GLU A 67 -6.00 6.79 -14.97
N ASP A 68 -5.94 5.56 -15.49
CA ASP A 68 -7.02 4.58 -15.39
C ASP A 68 -7.11 3.95 -14.00
N VAL A 69 -6.04 4.02 -13.20
CA VAL A 69 -5.97 3.40 -11.86
C VAL A 69 -5.83 4.41 -10.73
N ALA A 70 -5.52 5.68 -11.04
CA ALA A 70 -5.19 6.70 -10.04
C ALA A 70 -6.26 6.87 -8.96
N ALA A 71 -7.55 6.90 -9.36
CA ALA A 71 -8.65 7.06 -8.41
C ALA A 71 -8.78 5.87 -7.44
N ASP A 72 -8.63 4.65 -7.96
CA ASP A 72 -8.72 3.42 -7.17
C ASP A 72 -7.53 3.28 -6.23
N VAL A 73 -6.33 3.61 -6.71
CA VAL A 73 -5.10 3.64 -5.89
C VAL A 73 -5.26 4.65 -4.75
N GLY A 74 -5.72 5.87 -5.05
CA GLY A 74 -5.95 6.89 -4.01
C GLY A 74 -6.97 6.45 -2.96
N ALA A 75 -8.08 5.83 -3.38
CA ALA A 75 -9.08 5.29 -2.47
C ALA A 75 -8.52 4.16 -1.58
N PHE A 76 -7.71 3.27 -2.15
CA PHE A 76 -7.06 2.20 -1.41
C PHE A 76 -6.05 2.74 -0.38
N LEU A 77 -5.21 3.71 -0.75
CA LEU A 77 -4.27 4.36 0.17
C LEU A 77 -5.00 5.05 1.33
N ALA A 78 -6.11 5.74 1.04
CA ALA A 78 -6.92 6.37 2.07
C ALA A 78 -7.53 5.34 3.05
N MET A 79 -7.93 4.17 2.56
CA MET A 79 -8.40 3.07 3.41
C MET A 79 -7.27 2.55 4.32
N LEU A 80 -6.07 2.31 3.78
CA LEU A 80 -4.92 1.87 4.59
C LEU A 80 -4.54 2.90 5.66
N GLU A 81 -4.61 4.19 5.34
CA GLU A 81 -4.36 5.29 6.28
C GLU A 81 -5.39 5.30 7.41
N GLN A 82 -6.69 5.13 7.10
CA GLN A 82 -7.76 5.05 8.11
C GLN A 82 -7.59 3.86 9.06
N HIS A 83 -7.05 2.75 8.56
CA HIS A 83 -6.75 1.56 9.35
C HIS A 83 -5.38 1.63 10.07
N GLY A 84 -4.65 2.73 9.91
CA GLY A 84 -3.34 2.95 10.54
C GLY A 84 -2.24 2.03 9.99
N VAL A 85 -2.43 1.42 8.82
CA VAL A 85 -1.45 0.53 8.19
C VAL A 85 -0.32 1.33 7.54
N VAL A 86 -0.66 2.47 6.94
CA VAL A 86 0.30 3.42 6.34
C VAL A 86 0.09 4.81 6.93
N VAL A 87 1.11 5.66 6.80
CA VAL A 87 1.04 7.07 7.21
C VAL A 87 1.52 7.96 6.07
N ARG A 88 0.85 9.09 5.86
CA ARG A 88 1.30 10.11 4.91
C ARG A 88 2.43 10.94 5.51
N VAL A 89 3.56 11.01 4.81
CA VAL A 89 4.71 11.84 5.19
C VAL A 89 4.67 13.11 4.36
N GLY A 90 4.35 14.26 4.98
CA GLY A 90 4.40 15.57 4.30
C GLY A 90 3.16 16.48 4.38
N GLY A 91 2.15 16.18 5.20
CA GLY A 91 1.02 17.11 5.45
C GLY A 91 1.31 18.05 6.61
N VAL A 92 1.29 19.37 6.38
CA VAL A 92 1.53 20.46 7.35
C VAL A 92 1.01 20.16 8.77
N LEU A 93 1.89 20.28 9.77
CA LEU A 93 1.55 20.22 11.20
C LEU A 93 0.49 21.30 11.57
N PRO A 94 -0.55 21.00 12.37
CA PRO A 94 -1.22 22.05 13.12
C PRO A 94 -0.18 22.71 14.04
N ARG A 95 0.04 24.01 13.82
CA ARG A 95 0.74 24.89 14.77
C ARG A 95 -0.12 25.01 16.06
N PRO A 96 0.53 25.22 17.22
CA PRO A 96 0.04 24.85 18.55
C PRO A 96 -1.33 25.39 18.93
#